data_AF-A0AA48M481-F1
#
_entry.id   AF-A0AA48M481-F1
#
_cell.length_a   1.000
_cell.length_b   1.000
_cell.length_c   1.000
_cell.angle_alpha   90.00
_cell.angle_beta   90.00
_cell.angle_gamma   90.00
#
_symmetry.space_group_name_H-M   'P 1'
#
loop_
_entity.id
_entity.type
_entity.pdbx_description
1 polymer ?
#
loop_
_entity_poly.entity_id
_entity_poly.type
_entity_poly.pdbx_seq_one_letter_code
_entity_poly.pdbx_strand_id
1 'polypeptide(L)'
;MKYFEIHSPYYALVKAETVEKAIEIYVEQVADDDGTLREEIKEVDRDYALIQFARSESEDGDFMPVPETLDKFHREKSEVLLIDSGLL
;
A
#
# COMPACT_ATOMS: atom_id res chain seq x y z
N MET A 1 -12.11 2.26 6.04
CA MET A 1 -10.97 2.16 5.10
C MET A 1 -10.94 0.76 4.50
N LYS A 2 -10.62 0.69 3.21
CA LYS A 2 -10.31 -0.51 2.44
C LYS A 2 -8.81 -0.56 2.16
N TYR A 3 -8.33 -1.70 1.68
CA TYR A 3 -6.92 -1.94 1.39
C TYR A 3 -6.79 -2.52 -0.01
N PHE A 4 -5.83 -2.00 -0.76
CA PHE A 4 -5.64 -2.36 -2.16
C PHE A 4 -4.18 -2.71 -2.41
N GLU A 5 -3.94 -3.87 -2.99
CA GLU A 5 -2.64 -4.20 -3.59
C GLU A 5 -2.66 -3.81 -5.05
N ILE A 6 -1.55 -3.24 -5.51
CA ILE A 6 -1.27 -2.94 -6.92
C ILE A 6 0.06 -3.62 -7.22
N HIS A 7 0.14 -4.38 -8.31
CA HIS A 7 1.31 -5.21 -8.62
C HIS A 7 2.16 -4.67 -9.78
N SER A 8 1.64 -3.72 -10.55
CA SER A 8 2.32 -3.12 -11.71
C SER A 8 2.04 -1.60 -11.78
N PRO A 9 3.02 -0.78 -12.21
CA PRO A 9 4.43 -1.13 -12.50
C PRO A 9 5.29 -1.41 -11.26
N TYR A 10 4.86 -0.98 -10.06
CA TYR A 10 5.53 -1.30 -8.80
C TYR A 10 4.53 -1.87 -7.80
N TYR A 11 5.00 -2.74 -6.91
CA TYR A 11 4.13 -3.24 -5.87
C TYR A 11 3.83 -2.14 -4.86
N ALA A 12 2.55 -1.93 -4.55
CA ALA A 12 2.13 -1.02 -3.48
C ALA A 12 0.94 -1.57 -2.70
N LEU A 13 0.94 -1.30 -1.40
CA LEU A 13 -0.23 -1.49 -0.53
C LEU A 13 -0.80 -0.13 -0.15
N VAL A 14 -2.02 0.15 -0.60
CA VAL A 14 -2.69 1.44 -0.42
C VAL A 14 -3.91 1.28 0.48
N LYS A 15 -4.00 2.14 1.51
CA LYS A 15 -5.20 2.28 2.36
C LYS A 15 -6.02 3.44 1.79
N ALA A 16 -7.28 3.20 1.43
CA ALA A 16 -8.16 4.23 0.87
C ALA A 16 -9.65 3.95 1.12
N GLU A 17 -10.51 4.93 0.87
CA GLU A 17 -11.97 4.78 0.99
C GLU A 17 -12.59 4.02 -0.18
N THR A 18 -12.07 4.24 -1.40
CA THR A 18 -12.54 3.62 -2.64
C THR A 18 -11.36 3.21 -3.52
N VAL A 19 -11.63 2.38 -4.53
CA VAL A 19 -10.63 1.95 -5.51
C VAL A 19 -10.13 3.14 -6.34
N GLU A 20 -11.00 4.10 -6.67
CA GLU A 20 -10.62 5.32 -7.40
C GLU A 20 -9.66 6.16 -6.58
N LYS A 21 -9.89 6.29 -5.27
CA LYS A 21 -8.98 7.02 -4.38
C LYS A 21 -7.64 6.30 -4.22
N ALA A 22 -7.64 4.97 -4.22
CA ALA A 22 -6.42 4.18 -4.20
C ALA A 22 -5.59 4.39 -5.48
N ILE A 23 -6.25 4.39 -6.64
CA ILE A 23 -5.63 4.68 -7.95
C ILE A 23 -5.03 6.09 -7.96
N GLU A 24 -5.77 7.11 -7.51
CA GLU A 24 -5.28 8.49 -7.42
C GLU A 24 -4.01 8.58 -6.56
N ILE A 25 -4.03 7.97 -5.37
CA ILE A 25 -2.88 7.95 -4.45
C ILE A 25 -1.68 7.23 -5.07
N TYR A 26 -1.92 6.11 -5.76
CA TYR A 26 -0.85 5.36 -6.41
C TYR A 26 -0.18 6.16 -7.52
N VAL A 27 -0.97 6.82 -8.38
CA VAL A 27 -0.43 7.65 -9.47
C VAL A 27 0.34 8.85 -8.94
N GLU A 28 -0.12 9.46 -7.85
CA GLU A 28 0.55 10.60 -7.24
C GLU A 28 1.86 10.25 -6.53
N GLN A 29 1.96 9.07 -5.92
CA GLN A 29 3.03 8.75 -4.95
C GLN A 29 3.91 7.57 -5.35
N VAL A 30 3.50 6.75 -6.32
CA VAL A 30 4.19 5.51 -6.69
C VAL A 30 4.63 5.54 -8.16
N ALA A 31 3.69 5.53 -9.10
CA ALA A 31 3.99 5.52 -10.54
C ALA A 31 2.79 5.86 -11.43
N ASP A 32 3.09 6.39 -12.62
CA ASP A 32 2.09 6.67 -13.66
C ASP A 32 1.31 5.41 -14.06
N ASP A 33 0.04 5.61 -14.46
CA ASP A 33 -0.80 4.56 -15.04
C ASP A 33 -0.34 4.27 -16.49
N ASP A 34 0.24 3.10 -16.70
CA ASP A 34 0.67 2.59 -18.02
C ASP A 34 -0.47 1.92 -18.81
N GLY A 35 -1.71 1.97 -18.30
CA GLY A 35 -2.89 1.33 -18.84
C GLY A 35 -3.21 -0.02 -18.22
N THR A 36 -2.35 -0.57 -17.34
CA THR A 36 -2.58 -1.86 -16.66
C THR A 36 -3.16 -1.70 -15.25
N LEU A 37 -3.16 -0.49 -14.69
CA LEU A 37 -3.43 -0.25 -13.26
C LEU A 37 -4.78 -0.79 -12.78
N ARG A 38 -5.82 -0.71 -13.63
CA ARG A 38 -7.17 -1.21 -13.29
C ARG A 38 -7.26 -2.74 -13.25
N GLU A 39 -6.39 -3.44 -13.97
CA GLU A 39 -6.33 -4.91 -13.98
C GLU A 39 -5.49 -5.44 -12.81
N GLU A 40 -4.51 -4.64 -12.38
CA GLU A 40 -3.50 -5.00 -11.39
C GLU A 40 -3.87 -4.58 -9.95
N ILE A 41 -4.91 -3.76 -9.79
CA ILE A 41 -5.44 -3.36 -8.49
C ILE A 41 -6.44 -4.38 -7.93
N LYS A 42 -6.23 -4.79 -6.69
CA LYS A 42 -7.08 -5.75 -5.99
C LYS A 42 -7.38 -5.31 -4.57
N GLU A 43 -8.66 -5.29 -4.19
CA GLU A 43 -9.06 -5.12 -2.79
C GLU A 43 -8.67 -6.37 -1.97
N VAL A 44 -8.03 -6.15 -0.83
CA VAL A 44 -7.56 -7.22 0.07
C VAL A 44 -8.10 -7.05 1.49
N ASP A 45 -8.10 -8.15 2.25
CA ASP A 45 -8.57 -8.16 3.63
C ASP A 45 -7.70 -7.28 4.54
N ARG A 46 -8.35 -6.66 5.54
CA ARG A 46 -7.68 -5.78 6.51
C ARG A 46 -6.53 -6.47 7.24
N ASP A 47 -6.76 -7.67 7.76
CA ASP A 47 -5.75 -8.35 8.58
C ASP A 47 -4.59 -8.86 7.73
N TYR A 48 -4.86 -9.24 6.47
CA TYR A 48 -3.83 -9.49 5.48
C TYR A 48 -2.97 -8.25 5.24
N ALA A 49 -3.58 -7.09 4.97
CA ALA A 49 -2.87 -5.83 4.78
C ALA A 49 -2.04 -5.42 6.02
N LEU A 50 -2.57 -5.64 7.24
CA LEU A 50 -1.84 -5.37 8.47
C LEU A 50 -0.59 -6.26 8.60
N ILE A 51 -0.71 -7.56 8.30
CA ILE A 51 0.43 -8.48 8.35
C ILE A 51 1.49 -8.08 7.32
N GLN A 52 1.08 -7.72 6.10
CA GLN A 52 2.01 -7.25 5.06
C GLN A 52 2.73 -5.97 5.48
N PHE A 53 2.01 -4.98 6.01
CA PHE A 53 2.59 -3.72 6.47
C PHE A 53 3.49 -3.89 7.71
N ALA A 54 3.13 -4.78 8.65
CA ALA A 54 3.96 -5.04 9.83
C ALA A 54 5.26 -5.79 9.51
N ARG A 55 5.28 -6.53 8.40
CA ARG A 55 6.45 -7.29 7.93
C ARG A 55 7.33 -6.52 6.96
N SER A 56 7.04 -5.25 6.71
CA SER A 56 7.87 -4.44 5.83
C SER A 56 9.07 -3.89 6.58
N GLU A 57 10.25 -4.13 6.03
CA GLU A 57 11.48 -3.50 6.48
C GLU A 57 11.49 -2.03 6.05
N SER A 58 12.07 -1.17 6.90
CA SER A 58 12.47 0.17 6.49
C SER A 58 13.65 0.09 5.53
N GLU A 59 14.03 1.22 4.94
CA GLU A 59 15.24 1.33 4.10
C GLU A 59 16.52 0.92 4.84
N ASP A 60 16.52 0.99 6.18
CA ASP A 60 17.64 0.60 7.05
C ASP A 60 17.62 -0.89 7.44
N GLY A 61 16.65 -1.67 6.96
CA GLY A 61 16.49 -3.10 7.28
C GLY A 61 15.84 -3.39 8.63
N ASP A 62 15.29 -2.35 9.29
CA ASP A 62 14.60 -2.46 10.58
C ASP A 62 13.08 -2.49 10.42
N PHE A 63 12.38 -3.23 11.28
CA PHE A 63 10.92 -3.23 11.31
C PHE A 63 10.39 -2.08 12.17
N MET A 64 9.29 -1.47 11.73
CA MET A 64 8.55 -0.51 12.55
C MET A 64 8.04 -1.18 13.84
N PRO A 65 8.20 -0.54 15.01
CA PRO A 65 7.65 -1.08 16.26
C PRO A 65 6.14 -1.27 16.19
N VAL A 66 5.64 -2.39 16.73
CA VAL A 66 4.21 -2.75 16.70
C VAL A 66 3.27 -1.60 17.12
N PRO A 67 3.53 -0.84 18.21
CA PRO A 67 2.65 0.27 18.58
C PRO A 67 2.54 1.36 17.50
N GLU A 68 3.65 1.68 16.83
CA GLU A 68 3.68 2.68 15.76
C GLU A 68 3.03 2.16 14.50
N THR A 69 3.26 0.89 14.14
CA THR A 69 2.57 0.21 13.05
C THR A 69 1.06 0.28 13.22
N LEU A 70 0.56 -0.03 14.41
CA LEU A 70 -0.88 0.01 14.70
C LEU A 70 -1.45 1.43 14.67
N ASP A 71 -0.73 2.44 15.18
CA ASP A 71 -1.15 3.84 15.11
C ASP A 71 -1.29 4.30 13.64
N LYS A 72 -0.24 4.07 12.84
CA LYS A 72 -0.22 4.44 11.43
C LYS A 72 -1.27 3.67 10.62
N PHE A 73 -1.41 2.38 10.86
CA PHE A 73 -2.40 1.56 10.16
C PHE A 73 -3.84 2.01 10.46
N HIS A 74 -4.17 2.30 11.72
CA HIS A 74 -5.52 2.67 12.14
C HIS A 74 -5.91 4.13 11.94
N ARG A 75 -4.96 5.03 11.64
CA ARG A 75 -5.30 6.43 11.32
C ARG A 75 -6.30 6.51 10.17
N GLU A 76 -7.31 7.37 10.35
CA GLU A 76 -8.32 7.69 9.34
C GLU A 76 -7.74 8.62 8.26
N LYS A 77 -6.79 8.10 7.51
CA LYS A 77 -6.08 8.78 6.43
C LYS A 77 -5.91 7.82 5.27
N SER A 78 -6.24 8.25 4.06
CA SER A 78 -5.90 7.48 2.86
C SER A 78 -4.44 7.73 2.51
N GLU A 79 -3.63 6.68 2.39
CA GLU A 79 -2.19 6.79 2.17
C GLU A 79 -1.59 5.47 1.66
N VAL A 80 -0.40 5.56 1.07
CA VAL A 80 0.43 4.40 0.78
C VAL A 80 1.01 3.87 2.08
N LEU A 81 0.77 2.60 2.36
CA LEU A 81 1.32 1.89 3.51
C LEU A 81 2.67 1.28 3.18
N LEU A 82 2.78 0.69 1.98
CA LEU A 82 3.97 0.02 1.50
C LEU A 82 4.22 0.34 0.02
N ILE A 83 5.48 0.55 -0.32
CA ILE A 83 5.98 0.49 -1.70
C ILE A 83 7.12 -0.51 -1.68
N ASP A 84 7.08 -1.48 -2.58
CA ASP A 84 8.24 -2.30 -2.88
C ASP A 84 8.67 -2.00 -4.31
N SER A 85 9.78 -1.28 -4.43
CA SER A 85 10.40 -0.96 -5.72
C SER A 85 11.24 -2.11 -6.25
N GLY A 86 11.14 -3.32 -5.66
CA GLY A 86 11.76 -4.57 -6.08
C GLY A 86 11.30 -5.08 -7.45
N LEU A 87 11.41 -4.24 -8.48
CA LEU A 87 11.80 -4.68 -9.81
C LEU A 87 13.27 -5.10 -9.71
N LEU A 88 13.52 -6.38 -9.98
CA LEU A 88 14.85 -6.91 -10.35
C LEU A 88 15.59 -6.02 -11.35
#